data_AF-A0A9D8I097-F1
#
_entry.id   AF-A0A9D8I097-F1
#
_cell.length_a   1.000
_cell.length_b   1.000
_cell.length_c   1.000
_cell.angle_alpha   90.00
_cell.angle_beta   90.00
_cell.angle_gamma   90.00
#
_symmetry.space_group_name_H-M   'P 1'
#
loop_
_entity.id
_entity.type
_entity.pdbx_description
1 polymer ?
#
loop_
_entity_poly.entity_id
_entity_poly.type
_entity_poly.pdbx_seq_one_letter_code
_entity_poly.pdbx_strand_id
1 'polypeptide(L)'
;MRRARHVEPLKRRPSAGASAVGALCALALATAALESHASDFTNSLGMTFVRIEPGHFQMGSSDGHWDEQPVREVTIRRAFLLGETEVTLPQFR
;
A
#
# COMPACT_ATOMS: atom_id res chain seq x y z
N MET A 1 -3.43 36.87 63.58
CA MET A 1 -4.89 36.72 63.63
C MET A 1 -5.50 37.02 62.26
N ARG A 2 -6.11 36.01 61.62
CA ARG A 2 -7.31 36.03 60.74
C ARG A 2 -7.22 34.81 59.81
N ARG A 3 -7.91 33.75 60.22
CA ARG A 3 -8.13 32.51 59.44
C ARG A 3 -8.95 32.86 58.19
N ALA A 4 -8.39 32.63 57.00
CA ALA A 4 -9.15 32.60 55.76
C ALA A 4 -9.80 31.21 55.60
N ARG A 5 -11.06 31.21 55.21
CA ARG A 5 -11.94 30.03 55.19
C ARG A 5 -11.56 29.09 54.05
N HIS A 6 -11.70 27.81 54.39
CA HIS A 6 -11.68 26.64 53.54
C HIS A 6 -12.63 26.79 52.33
N VAL A 7 -12.11 26.55 51.12
CA VAL A 7 -12.88 26.29 49.91
C VAL A 7 -12.27 25.04 49.28
N GLU A 8 -12.99 23.93 49.35
CA GLU A 8 -12.57 22.65 48.76
C GLU A 8 -12.83 22.70 47.24
N PRO A 9 -11.83 22.51 46.37
CA PRO A 9 -12.07 22.49 44.95
C PRO A 9 -12.77 21.19 44.52
N LEU A 10 -13.92 21.34 43.86
CA LEU A 10 -14.71 20.26 43.27
C LEU A 10 -13.82 19.33 42.43
N LYS A 11 -13.62 18.10 42.92
CA LYS A 11 -12.89 17.02 42.28
C LYS A 11 -13.54 16.69 40.93
N ARG A 12 -12.98 17.21 39.84
CA ARG A 12 -13.40 16.89 38.46
C ARG A 12 -13.13 15.41 38.21
N ARG A 13 -14.20 14.62 38.03
CA ARG A 13 -14.09 13.25 37.51
C ARG A 13 -13.65 13.35 36.05
N PRO A 14 -12.52 12.74 35.62
CA PRO A 14 -12.26 12.59 34.21
C PRO A 14 -13.33 11.65 33.64
N SER A 15 -14.15 12.18 32.74
CA SER A 15 -15.05 11.39 31.90
C SER A 15 -14.18 10.48 31.03
N ALA A 16 -14.19 9.19 31.34
CA ALA A 16 -13.62 8.15 30.51
C ALA A 16 -14.44 8.02 29.22
N GLY A 17 -14.22 8.95 28.28
CA GLY A 17 -14.55 8.75 26.88
C GLY A 17 -13.36 8.06 26.23
N ALA A 18 -13.24 6.74 26.41
CA ALA A 18 -12.32 5.94 25.61
C ALA A 18 -12.79 6.07 24.15
N SER A 19 -12.11 6.92 23.38
CA SER A 19 -12.48 7.25 22.02
C SER A 19 -12.34 6.00 21.15
N ALA A 20 -13.49 5.48 20.68
CA ALA A 20 -13.58 4.35 19.74
C ALA A 20 -12.75 4.56 18.46
N VAL A 21 -12.38 5.81 18.18
CA VAL A 21 -11.51 6.22 17.06
C VAL A 21 -10.11 5.60 17.16
N GLY A 22 -9.55 5.45 18.36
CA GLY A 22 -8.21 4.86 18.54
C GLY A 22 -8.15 3.37 18.21
N ALA A 23 -9.21 2.63 18.57
CA ALA A 23 -9.32 1.21 18.24
C ALA A 23 -9.56 0.96 16.74
N LEU A 24 -10.31 1.86 16.08
CA LEU A 24 -10.58 1.78 14.64
C LEU A 24 -9.34 2.10 13.79
N CYS A 25 -8.51 3.08 14.21
CA CYS A 25 -7.23 3.37 13.56
C CYS A 25 -6.23 2.22 13.69
N ALA A 26 -6.13 1.59 14.87
CA ALA A 26 -5.22 0.46 15.09
C ALA A 26 -5.59 -0.77 14.24
N LEU A 27 -6.89 -1.02 14.05
CA LEU A 27 -7.37 -2.12 13.21
C LEU A 27 -7.12 -1.85 11.71
N ALA A 28 -7.30 -0.59 11.25
CA ALA A 28 -7.00 -0.20 9.87
C ALA A 28 -5.51 -0.30 9.51
N LEU A 29 -4.62 0.06 10.45
CA LEU A 29 -3.17 -0.10 10.31
C LEU A 29 -2.75 -1.57 10.26
N ALA A 30 -3.41 -2.44 11.05
CA ALA A 30 -3.15 -3.88 11.03
C ALA A 30 -3.60 -4.55 9.72
N THR A 31 -4.68 -4.08 9.09
CA THR A 31 -5.13 -4.61 7.80
C THR A 31 -4.19 -4.26 6.64
N ALA A 32 -3.56 -3.09 6.65
CA ALA A 32 -2.60 -2.70 5.60
C ALA A 32 -1.30 -3.54 5.66
N ALA A 33 -0.88 -3.95 6.86
CA ALA A 33 0.31 -4.79 7.05
C ALA A 33 0.10 -6.27 6.66
N LEU A 34 -1.15 -6.69 6.43
CA LEU A 34 -1.50 -8.05 6.04
C LEU A 34 -1.73 -8.21 4.53
N GLU A 35 -1.25 -7.25 3.71
CA GLU A 35 -1.12 -7.49 2.28
C GLU A 35 0.01 -8.51 2.06
N SER A 36 -0.34 -9.78 2.00
CA SER A 36 0.55 -10.80 1.45
C SER A 36 0.78 -10.46 -0.02
N HIS A 37 1.88 -9.76 -0.31
CA HIS A 37 2.35 -9.61 -1.68
C HIS A 37 2.49 -11.01 -2.27
N ALA A 38 1.69 -11.30 -3.30
CA ALA A 38 1.72 -12.62 -3.92
C ALA A 38 3.12 -12.85 -4.49
N SER A 39 3.70 -13.98 -4.11
CA SER A 39 5.06 -14.39 -4.43
C SER A 39 5.23 -14.64 -5.92
N ASP A 40 6.49 -14.61 -6.37
CA ASP A 40 6.88 -15.09 -7.69
C ASP A 40 6.33 -16.51 -7.94
N PHE A 41 6.00 -16.78 -9.20
CA PHE A 41 5.39 -18.03 -9.64
C PHE A 41 6.28 -18.70 -10.69
N THR A 42 6.63 -19.97 -10.48
CA THR A 42 7.31 -20.79 -11.49
C THR A 42 6.37 -21.86 -12.00
N ASN A 43 6.18 -21.92 -13.32
CA ASN A 43 5.33 -22.94 -13.93
C ASN A 43 6.07 -24.26 -14.19
N SER A 44 5.37 -25.27 -14.73
CA SER A 44 5.94 -26.60 -15.02
C SER A 44 7.02 -26.62 -16.10
N LEU A 45 7.21 -25.53 -16.85
CA LEU A 45 8.25 -25.37 -17.87
C LEU A 45 9.50 -24.66 -17.30
N GLY A 46 9.52 -24.37 -16.00
CA GLY A 46 10.62 -23.63 -15.36
C GLY A 46 10.63 -22.14 -15.68
N MET A 47 9.53 -21.57 -16.17
CA MET A 47 9.41 -20.13 -16.40
C MET A 47 9.03 -19.43 -15.11
N THR A 48 9.86 -18.50 -14.66
CA THR A 48 9.60 -17.62 -13.51
C THR A 48 8.81 -16.40 -13.95
N PHE A 49 7.77 -16.09 -13.19
CA PHE A 49 6.93 -14.91 -13.34
C PHE A 49 6.98 -14.09 -12.07
N VAL A 50 7.21 -12.79 -12.25
CA VAL A 50 7.22 -11.80 -11.17
C VAL A 50 5.88 -11.07 -11.12
N ARG A 51 5.44 -10.72 -9.91
CA ARG A 51 4.20 -9.96 -9.74
C ARG A 51 4.45 -8.46 -9.89
N ILE A 52 3.73 -7.85 -10.82
CA ILE A 52 3.68 -6.40 -10.99
C ILE A 52 2.48 -5.87 -10.22
N GLU A 53 2.76 -5.03 -9.21
CA GLU A 53 1.74 -4.40 -8.38
C GLU A 53 0.92 -3.36 -9.17
N PRO A 54 -0.34 -3.09 -8.76
CA PRO A 54 -1.07 -1.95 -9.25
C PRO A 54 -0.30 -0.66 -8.97
N GLY A 55 -0.35 0.28 -9.92
CA GLY A 55 0.42 1.50 -9.82
C GLY A 55 0.22 2.40 -11.03
N HIS A 56 1.01 3.47 -11.08
CA HIS A 56 1.06 4.39 -12.20
C HIS A 56 2.51 4.64 -12.62
N PHE A 57 2.72 4.84 -13.90
CA PHE A 57 4.03 5.20 -14.45
C PHE A 57 3.88 6.06 -15.71
N GLN A 58 4.95 6.75 -16.08
CA GLN A 58 5.01 7.53 -17.31
C GLN A 58 5.47 6.61 -18.45
N MET A 59 4.65 6.47 -19.49
CA MET A 59 4.95 5.68 -20.69
C MET A 59 5.16 6.61 -21.88
N GLY A 60 6.13 6.27 -22.73
CA GLY A 60 6.53 7.04 -23.90
C GLY A 60 7.84 7.78 -23.66
N SER A 61 8.28 8.55 -24.65
CA SER A 61 9.50 9.34 -24.58
C SER A 61 9.23 10.76 -25.10
N SER A 62 9.90 11.78 -24.55
CA SER A 62 9.83 13.16 -25.05
C SER A 62 10.74 13.42 -26.24
N ASP A 63 11.79 12.61 -26.40
CA ASP A 63 12.80 12.69 -27.45
C ASP A 63 12.82 11.46 -28.37
N GLY A 64 11.85 10.56 -28.22
CA GLY A 64 11.66 9.37 -29.05
C GLY A 64 11.06 9.65 -30.43
N HIS A 65 10.81 8.60 -31.21
CA HIS A 65 10.15 8.71 -32.51
C HIS A 65 8.67 9.15 -32.38
N TRP A 66 8.02 9.49 -33.50
CA TRP A 66 6.67 10.07 -33.47
C TRP A 66 5.61 9.14 -32.86
N ASP A 67 5.85 7.82 -32.89
CA ASP A 67 4.99 6.79 -32.32
C ASP A 67 5.31 6.46 -30.85
N GLU A 68 6.42 6.97 -30.30
CA GLU A 68 6.78 6.87 -28.89
C GLU A 68 6.32 8.09 -28.06
N GLN A 69 5.86 9.14 -28.74
CA GLN A 69 5.36 10.38 -28.15
C GLN A 69 3.82 10.40 -28.08
N PRO A 70 3.22 11.15 -27.14
CA PRO A 70 3.84 11.85 -26.02
C PRO A 70 4.03 10.95 -24.80
N VAL A 71 4.82 11.43 -23.83
CA VAL A 71 4.84 10.83 -22.48
C VAL A 71 3.46 11.00 -21.84
N ARG A 72 2.87 9.90 -21.35
CA ARG A 72 1.58 9.88 -20.67
C ARG A 72 1.59 8.98 -19.44
N GLU A 73 0.79 9.35 -18.44
CA GLU A 73 0.58 8.50 -17.27
C GLU A 73 -0.31 7.30 -17.64
N VAL A 74 0.16 6.11 -17.28
CA VAL A 74 -0.55 4.84 -17.45
C VAL A 74 -0.83 4.24 -16.07
N THR A 75 -2.07 3.86 -15.84
CA THR A 75 -2.50 3.21 -14.58
C THR A 75 -2.72 1.71 -14.79
N ILE A 76 -1.99 0.89 -14.05
CA ILE A 76 -2.25 -0.54 -13.89
C ILE A 76 -3.18 -0.71 -12.69
N ARG A 77 -4.45 -1.06 -12.95
CA ARG A 77 -5.49 -1.15 -11.91
C ARG A 77 -5.49 -2.46 -11.14
N ARG A 78 -4.92 -3.51 -11.72
CA ARG A 78 -4.93 -4.87 -11.16
C ARG A 78 -3.54 -5.44 -11.32
N ALA A 79 -3.08 -6.12 -10.28
CA ALA A 79 -1.82 -6.82 -10.36
C ALA A 79 -1.88 -7.90 -11.45
N PHE A 80 -0.74 -8.16 -12.06
CA PHE A 80 -0.57 -9.24 -13.02
C PHE A 80 0.83 -9.84 -12.90
N LEU A 81 1.02 -11.02 -13.47
CA LEU A 81 2.30 -11.71 -13.52
C LEU A 81 2.97 -11.44 -14.87
N LEU A 82 4.26 -11.12 -14.85
CA LEU A 82 5.09 -10.92 -16.05
C LEU A 82 6.26 -11.90 -16.02
N GLY A 83 6.58 -12.50 -17.17
CA GLY A 83 7.76 -13.37 -17.27
C GLY A 83 9.04 -12.59 -16.94
N GLU A 84 9.90 -13.15 -16.10
CA GLU A 84 11.18 -12.54 -15.74
C GLU A 84 12.10 -12.41 -16.97
N THR A 85 12.02 -13.37 -17.88
CA THR A 85 12.75 -13.39 -19.14
C THR A 85 11.79 -13.64 -20.31
N GLU A 86 12.26 -13.37 -21.52
CA GLU A 86 11.60 -13.83 -22.75
C GLU A 86 11.49 -15.37 -22.76
N VAL A 87 10.53 -15.87 -23.54
CA VAL A 87 10.36 -17.32 -23.75
C VAL A 87 11.55 -17.87 -24.51
N THR A 88 12.18 -18.90 -23.98
CA THR A 88 13.31 -19.57 -24.61
C THR A 88 12.85 -20.68 -25.58
N LEU A 89 13.68 -21.00 -26.55
CA LEU A 89 13.39 -22.06 -27.52
C LEU A 89 13.09 -23.43 -26.87
N PRO A 90 13.82 -23.88 -25.82
CA PRO A 90 13.47 -25.11 -25.12
C PRO A 90 12.10 -25.09 -24.41
N GLN A 91 11.60 -23.92 -24.00
CA GLN A 91 10.29 -23.79 -23.35
C GLN A 91 9.12 -23.83 -24.35
N PHE A 92 9.37 -23.49 -25.62
CA PHE A 92 8.34 -23.43 -26.66
C PHE A 92 8.06 -24.77 -27.34
N ARG A 93 9.07 -25.63 -27.42
CA ARG A 93 8.99 -26.93 -28.11
C ARG A 93 8.31 -27.99 -27.25
#